data_AF-T2GA47-F1
#
_entry.id   AF-T2GA47-F1
#
_cell.length_a   1.000
_cell.length_b   1.000
_cell.length_c   1.000
_cell.angle_alpha   90.00
_cell.angle_beta   90.00
_cell.angle_gamma   90.00
#
_symmetry.space_group_name_H-M   'P 1'
#
loop_
_entity.id
_entity.type
_entity.pdbx_description
1 polymer ?
#
loop_
_entity_poly.entity_id
_entity_poly.type
_entity_poly.pdbx_seq_one_letter_code
_entity_poly.pdbx_strand_id
1 'polypeptide(L)' 'MNWPSVKARQVLAALFRLGWVEIRQCGSHKTLARTGWPNYIWAFSDGDELGRKMLSRIAKHTGLTPEDL' A
#
# COMPACT_ATOMS: atom_id res chain seq x y z
N MET A 1 4.97 -15.60 -6.48
CA MET A 1 4.85 -14.87 -5.21
C MET A 1 3.57 -15.29 -4.50
N ASN A 2 3.71 -15.92 -3.33
CA ASN A 2 2.57 -16.30 -2.49
C ASN A 2 2.26 -15.16 -1.53
N TRP A 3 1.17 -14.43 -1.76
CA TRP A 3 0.73 -13.38 -0.83
C TRP A 3 -0.25 -13.95 0.19
N PRO A 4 -0.05 -13.70 1.50
CA PRO A 4 -1.07 -13.95 2.52
C PRO A 4 -2.23 -12.95 2.38
N SER A 5 -3.38 -13.25 2.99
CA SER A 5 -4.43 -12.24 3.21
C SER A 5 -3.99 -11.37 4.38
N VAL A 6 -3.92 -10.04 4.20
CA VAL A 6 -3.43 -9.12 5.25
C VAL A 6 -4.36 -7.92 5.39
N LYS A 7 -4.35 -7.30 6.58
CA LYS A 7 -5.11 -6.07 6.80
C LYS A 7 -4.49 -4.90 6.03
N ALA A 8 -5.34 -4.07 5.44
CA ALA A 8 -4.96 -2.87 4.71
C ALA A 8 -4.05 -1.95 5.55
N ARG A 9 -4.33 -1.80 6.85
CA ARG A 9 -3.46 -1.03 7.77
C ARG A 9 -2.02 -1.53 7.82
N GLN A 10 -1.80 -2.85 7.72
CA GLN A 10 -0.45 -3.44 7.75
C GLN A 10 0.30 -3.13 6.46
N VAL A 11 -0.40 -3.22 5.33
CA VAL A 11 0.15 -2.86 4.03
C VAL A 11 0.50 -1.38 3.99
N LEU A 12 -0.37 -0.50 4.47
CA LEU A 12 -0.09 0.94 4.52
C LEU A 12 1.14 1.24 5.40
N ALA A 13 1.25 0.59 6.56
CA ALA A 13 2.43 0.71 7.42
C ALA A 13 3.72 0.22 6.73
N ALA A 14 3.65 -0.88 5.97
CA ALA A 14 4.78 -1.38 5.19
C ALA A 14 5.19 -0.39 4.09
N LEU A 15 4.24 0.23 3.39
CA LEU A 15 4.53 1.29 2.42
C LEU A 15 5.27 2.46 3.07
N PHE A 16 4.85 2.90 4.25
CA PHE A 16 5.57 3.96 4.97
C PHE A 16 7.00 3.56 5.35
N ARG A 17 7.24 2.31 5.76
CA ARG A 17 8.60 1.79 6.00
C ARG A 17 9.47 1.75 4.75
N LEU A 18 8.86 1.51 3.58
CA LEU A 18 9.52 1.57 2.27
C LEU A 18 9.84 3.01 1.83
N GLY A 19 9.47 4.02 2.62
CA GLY A 19 9.72 5.43 2.33
C GLY A 19 8.62 6.09 1.50
N TRP A 20 7.43 5.49 1.43
CA TRP A 20 6.25 6.23 0.99
C TRP A 20 5.84 7.24 2.06
N VAL A 21 5.37 8.40 1.64
CA VAL A 21 4.85 9.44 2.54
C VAL A 21 3.47 9.87 2.06
N GLU A 22 2.57 10.12 3.02
CA GLU A 22 1.27 10.72 2.71
C GLU A 22 1.45 12.20 2.42
N ILE A 23 1.10 12.63 1.20
CA ILE A 23 1.20 14.03 0.78
C ILE A 23 -0.17 14.71 0.74
N ARG A 24 -1.26 13.95 0.77
CA ARG A 24 -2.64 14.46 0.77
C ARG A 24 -3.59 13.40 1.30
N GLN A 25 -4.64 13.85 1.99
CA GLN A 25 -5.82 13.02 2.29
C GLN A 25 -7.09 13.77 1.89
N CYS A 26 -8.01 13.07 1.21
CA CYS A 26 -9.34 13.55 0.89
C CYS A 26 -10.36 12.45 1.20
N GLY A 27 -11.13 12.62 2.28
CA GLY A 27 -12.03 11.59 2.76
C GLY A 27 -11.28 10.32 3.16
N SER A 28 -11.75 9.18 2.67
CA SER A 28 -11.11 7.86 2.88
C SER A 28 -9.89 7.62 2.00
N HIS A 29 -9.62 8.46 0.99
CA HIS A 29 -8.50 8.29 0.09
C HIS A 29 -7.27 9.08 0.54
N LYS A 30 -6.10 8.46 0.45
CA LYS A 30 -4.80 9.06 0.74
C LYS A 30 -3.94 9.03 -0.53
N THR A 31 -3.24 10.10 -0.81
CA THR A 31 -2.23 10.15 -1.88
C THR A 31 -0.86 9.96 -1.25
N LEU A 32 -0.17 8.90 -1.67
CA LEU A 32 1.18 8.58 -1.26
C LEU A 32 2.18 8.98 -2.34
N ALA A 33 3.33 9.48 -1.93
CA ALA A 33 4.45 9.79 -2.82
C ALA A 33 5.74 9.12 -2.31
N ARG A 34 6.61 8.77 -3.24
CA ARG A 34 7.96 8.28 -2.97
C ARG A 34 8.88 8.79 -4.07
N THR A 35 10.07 9.28 -3.73
CA THR A 35 11.02 9.82 -4.71
C THR A 35 11.34 8.78 -5.78
N GLY A 36 11.22 9.16 -7.06
CA GLY A 36 11.45 8.26 -8.19
C GLY A 36 10.26 7.35 -8.55
N TRP A 37 9.13 7.46 -7.84
CA TRP A 37 7.90 6.71 -8.12
C TRP A 37 6.75 7.65 -8.45
N PRO A 38 5.79 7.23 -9.30
CA PRO A 38 4.53 7.94 -9.47
C PRO A 38 3.74 7.98 -8.15
N ASN A 39 2.92 9.01 -7.97
CA ASN A 39 2.00 9.07 -6.84
C ASN A 39 1.05 7.88 -6.86
N TYR A 40 0.80 7.31 -5.68
CA TYR A 40 -0.07 6.16 -5.49
C TYR A 40 -1.29 6.56 -4.66
N ILE A 41 -2.50 6.26 -5.17
CA ILE A 41 -3.73 6.52 -4.43
C ILE A 41 -4.06 5.30 -3.57
N TRP A 42 -4.00 5.47 -2.27
CA TRP A 42 -4.47 4.52 -1.29
C TRP A 42 -5.95 4.73 -1.03
N ALA A 43 -6.78 3.74 -1.39
CA ALA A 43 -8.23 3.82 -1.34
C ALA A 43 -8.86 2.77 -0.39
N PHE A 44 -8.10 2.28 0.58
CA PHE A 44 -8.55 1.26 1.53
C PHE A 44 -8.68 1.83 2.93
N SER A 45 -9.70 1.39 3.65
CA SER A 45 -9.86 1.63 5.08
C SER A 45 -8.96 0.70 5.89
N ASP A 46 -8.62 1.06 7.12
CA ASP A 46 -7.73 0.26 7.96
C ASP A 46 -8.24 -1.16 8.26
N GLY A 47 -9.57 -1.35 8.25
CA GLY A 47 -10.22 -2.63 8.54
C GLY A 47 -10.28 -3.60 7.36
N ASP A 48 -10.05 -3.12 6.14
CA ASP A 48 -10.13 -3.92 4.92
C ASP A 48 -9.12 -5.06 4.93
N GLU A 49 -9.50 -6.17 4.31
CA GLU A 49 -8.60 -7.31 4.11
C GLU A 49 -8.24 -7.43 2.63
N LEU A 50 -6.94 -7.43 2.35
CA LEU A 50 -6.40 -7.41 1.00
C LEU A 50 -5.89 -8.80 0.65
N GLY A 51 -6.60 -9.44 -0.29
CA GLY A 51 -6.19 -10.74 -0.81
C GLY A 51 -5.08 -10.66 -1.86
N ARG A 52 -4.55 -11.85 -2.21
CA ARG A 52 -3.42 -12.04 -3.13
C ARG A 52 -3.45 -11.20 -4.41
N LYS A 53 -4.61 -11.12 -5.08
CA LYS A 53 -4.75 -10.37 -6.34
C LYS A 53 -4.55 -8.86 -6.13
N MET A 54 -5.05 -8.32 -5.02
CA MET A 54 -4.92 -6.90 -4.71
C MET A 54 -3.48 -6.57 -4.30
N LEU A 55 -2.88 -7.40 -3.44
CA LEU A 55 -1.48 -7.24 -3.04
C LEU A 55 -0.52 -7.29 -4.23
N SER A 56 -0.77 -8.21 -5.17
CA SER A 56 -0.01 -8.29 -6.41
C SER A 56 -0.10 -7.01 -7.26
N ARG A 57 -1.22 -6.29 -7.22
CA ARG A 57 -1.38 -5.00 -7.92
C ARG A 57 -0.65 -3.89 -7.17
N ILE A 58 -0.82 -3.82 -5.85
CA ILE A 58 -0.13 -2.83 -5.00
C ILE A 58 1.39 -2.97 -5.18
N ALA A 59 1.93 -4.19 -5.11
CA ALA A 59 3.33 -4.50 -5.31
C ALA A 59 3.91 -3.93 -6.61
N LYS A 60 3.19 -4.10 -7.73
CA LYS A 60 3.62 -3.59 -9.05
C LYS A 60 3.78 -2.07 -9.09
N HIS A 61 3.00 -1.33 -8.32
CA HIS A 61 3.00 0.13 -8.33
C HIS A 61 3.82 0.76 -7.20
N THR A 62 4.11 0.00 -6.14
CA THR A 62 4.70 0.55 -4.92
C THR A 62 6.07 -0.01 -4.57
N GLY A 63 6.46 -1.11 -5.23
CA GLY A 63 7.65 -1.89 -4.89
C GLY A 63 7.49 -2.77 -3.66
N LEU A 64 6.27 -2.91 -3.10
CA LEU A 64 5.98 -3.80 -1.99
C LEU A 64 6.29 -5.26 -2.35
N THR A 65 6.94 -5.98 -1.44
CA THR A 65 7.20 -7.41 -1.52
C THR A 65 6.52 -8.16 -0.38
N PRO A 66 6.34 -9.49 -0.48
CA PRO A 66 5.79 -10.28 0.63
C PRO A 66 6.63 -10.22 1.91
N GLU A 67 7.92 -9.91 1.82
CA GLU A 67 8.86 -9.82 2.96
C GLU A 67 8.69 -8.54 3.78
N ASP A 68 7.99 -7.54 3.22
CA ASP A 68 7.69 -6.27 3.91
C ASP A 68 6.47 -6.36 4.86
N LEU A 69 5.70 -7.46 4.79
CA LEU A 69 4.40 -7.63 5.46
C LEU A 69 4.45 -8.47 6.74
#